data_AF-A0A2A2IBL7-F1
#
_entry.id   AF-A0A2A2IBL7-F1
#
_cell.length_a   1.000
_cell.length_b   1.000
_cell.length_c   1.000
_cell.angle_alpha   90.00
_cell.angle_beta   90.00
_cell.angle_gamma   90.00
#
_symmetry.space_group_name_H-M   'P 1'
#
loop_
_entity.id
_entity.type
_entity.pdbx_description
1 polymer ?
#
loop_
_entity_poly.entity_id
_entity_poly.type
_entity_poly.pdbx_seq_one_letter_code
_entity_poly.pdbx_strand_id
1 'polypeptide(L)'
;MDKKLHFHSNHSFRDAPIDIRIRNLSSFNEVTLFAEMRDNFGSLWKSNAKFKANSKGEIDLAIAMPLAGTYSDRDSTGLFWSMLPVLDDAPKIRTPLQPLITKLH
;
A
#
# COMPACT_ATOMS: atom_id res chain seq x y z
N MET A 1 3.37 -24.31 7.70
CA MET A 1 2.62 -23.33 8.52
C MET A 1 2.08 -22.27 7.59
N ASP A 2 0.76 -22.16 7.51
CA ASP A 2 0.09 -21.22 6.60
C ASP A 2 0.14 -19.80 7.19
N LYS A 3 0.70 -18.85 6.44
CA LYS A 3 0.70 -17.43 6.80
C LYS A 3 -0.74 -16.91 6.74
N LYS A 4 -1.23 -16.29 7.81
CA LYS A 4 -2.60 -15.74 7.87
C LYS A 4 -2.55 -14.22 7.99
N LEU A 5 -3.17 -13.55 7.02
CA LEU A 5 -3.42 -12.11 7.04
C LEU A 5 -4.80 -11.88 7.67
N HIS A 6 -4.84 -11.16 8.78
CA HIS A 6 -6.09 -10.84 9.47
C HIS A 6 -6.46 -9.38 9.17
N PHE A 7 -7.64 -9.18 8.58
CA PHE A 7 -8.24 -7.87 8.37
C PHE A 7 -9.37 -7.69 9.37
N HIS A 8 -9.33 -6.62 10.17
CA HIS A 8 -10.47 -6.19 10.96
C HIS A 8 -10.95 -4.83 10.44
N SER A 9 -12.13 -4.80 9.82
CA SER A 9 -12.85 -3.56 9.54
C SER A 9 -13.93 -3.43 10.59
N ASN A 10 -13.83 -2.41 11.45
CA ASN A 10 -14.81 -2.24 12.52
C ASN A 10 -16.09 -1.53 12.07
N HIS A 11 -16.15 -0.84 10.92
CA HIS A 11 -17.41 -0.24 10.40
C HIS A 11 -17.33 0.07 8.89
N SER A 12 -18.45 -0.05 8.17
CA SER A 12 -18.64 0.22 6.72
C SER A 12 -18.61 1.70 6.33
N PHE A 13 -17.65 2.49 6.80
CA PHE A 13 -17.43 3.86 6.32
C PHE A 13 -16.05 3.99 5.68
N ARG A 14 -15.96 4.70 4.54
CA ARG A 14 -14.72 4.91 3.77
C ARG A 14 -13.56 5.51 4.58
N ASP A 15 -13.86 6.08 5.74
CA ASP A 15 -12.92 6.82 6.59
C ASP A 15 -12.58 6.08 7.91
N ALA A 16 -13.05 4.84 8.08
CA ALA A 16 -12.72 4.06 9.27
C ALA A 16 -11.24 3.60 9.22
N PRO A 17 -10.50 3.69 10.33
CA PRO A 17 -9.13 3.18 10.39
C PRO A 17 -9.09 1.71 10.02
N ILE A 18 -8.30 1.34 9.01
CA ILE A 18 -8.09 -0.05 8.63
C ILE A 18 -7.06 -0.64 9.60
N ASP A 19 -7.42 -1.70 10.34
CA ASP A 19 -6.49 -2.47 11.17
C ASP A 19 -5.94 -3.66 10.38
N ILE A 20 -4.65 -3.58 10.02
CA ILE A 20 -3.94 -4.63 9.28
C ILE A 20 -2.88 -5.24 10.17
N ARG A 21 -3.06 -6.53 10.49
CA ARG A 21 -2.13 -7.32 11.30
C ARG A 21 -1.76 -8.63 10.64
N ILE A 22 -0.48 -8.95 10.70
CA ILE A 22 0.07 -10.23 10.24
C ILE A 22 0.59 -10.96 11.46
N ARG A 23 0.21 -12.23 11.60
CA ARG A 23 0.63 -13.10 12.71
C ARG A 23 1.23 -14.40 12.17
N ASN A 24 1.81 -15.18 13.07
CA ASN A 24 2.43 -16.48 12.76
C ASN A 24 3.61 -16.37 11.80
N LEU A 25 4.35 -15.27 11.84
CA LEU A 25 5.67 -15.18 11.21
C LEU A 25 6.73 -15.74 12.15
N SER A 26 7.89 -16.11 11.61
CA SER A 26 9.06 -16.32 12.47
C SER A 26 9.47 -15.01 13.13
N SER A 27 9.96 -15.09 14.36
CA SER A 27 10.47 -13.94 15.11
C SER A 27 11.49 -13.16 14.28
N PHE A 28 11.37 -11.83 14.24
CA PHE A 28 12.25 -10.94 13.47
C PHE A 28 12.31 -11.19 11.96
N ASN A 29 11.40 -11.99 11.42
CA ASN A 29 11.35 -12.26 9.98
C ASN A 29 10.95 -11.01 9.20
N GLU A 30 11.66 -10.76 8.10
CA GLU A 30 11.33 -9.69 7.17
C GLU A 30 10.36 -10.19 6.11
N VAL A 31 9.33 -9.39 5.80
CA VAL A 31 8.34 -9.70 4.78
C VAL A 31 8.06 -8.44 3.95
N THR A 32 7.77 -8.63 2.67
CA THR A 32 7.29 -7.55 1.80
C THR A 32 5.81 -7.77 1.53
N LEU A 33 5.02 -6.73 1.78
CA LEU A 33 3.61 -6.67 1.43
C LEU A 33 3.46 -5.98 0.10
N PHE A 34 2.57 -6.51 -0.73
CA PHE A 34 2.21 -5.93 -2.03
C PHE A 34 0.71 -5.65 -2.00
N ALA A 35 0.31 -4.49 -2.50
CA ALA A 35 -1.08 -4.19 -2.77
C ALA A 35 -1.24 -3.85 -4.26
N GLU A 36 -2.32 -4.34 -4.86
CA GLU A 36 -2.65 -4.13 -6.27
C GLU A 36 -4.12 -3.75 -6.40
N MET A 37 -4.41 -2.81 -7.30
CA MET A 37 -5.77 -2.35 -7.59
C MET A 37 -5.87 -1.98 -9.07
N ARG A 38 -7.04 -2.15 -9.69
CA ARG A 38 -7.36 -1.53 -10.97
C ARG A 38 -8.29 -0.35 -10.74
N ASP A 39 -7.98 0.79 -11.36
CA ASP A 39 -8.87 1.95 -11.33
C ASP A 39 -10.06 1.80 -12.30
N ASN A 40 -10.97 2.78 -12.31
CA ASN A 40 -12.14 2.77 -13.18
C ASN A 40 -11.81 2.88 -14.67
N PHE A 41 -10.59 3.28 -15.02
CA PHE A 41 -10.07 3.30 -16.39
C PHE A 41 -9.35 2.00 -16.77
N GLY A 42 -9.29 1.04 -15.85
CA GLY A 42 -8.63 -0.25 -16.03
C GLY A 42 -7.13 -0.23 -15.78
N SER A 43 -6.52 0.92 -15.44
CA SER A 43 -5.08 1.01 -15.17
C SER A 43 -4.73 0.22 -13.91
N LEU A 44 -3.65 -0.56 -13.94
CA LEU A 44 -3.11 -1.21 -12.75
C LEU A 44 -2.29 -0.25 -11.90
N TRP A 45 -2.58 -0.26 -10.61
CA TRP A 45 -1.90 0.47 -9.56
C TRP A 45 -1.28 -0.52 -8.58
N LYS A 46 -0.04 -0.27 -8.16
CA LYS A 46 0.68 -1.13 -7.21
C LYS A 46 1.39 -0.32 -6.14
N SER A 47 1.54 -0.91 -4.97
CA SER A 47 2.41 -0.45 -3.89
C SER A 47 3.15 -1.62 -3.26
N ASN A 48 4.21 -1.32 -2.52
CA ASN A 48 4.85 -2.32 -1.68
C ASN A 48 5.47 -1.69 -0.44
N ALA A 49 5.55 -2.47 0.64
CA ALA A 49 6.33 -2.09 1.82
C ALA A 49 6.91 -3.32 2.50
N LYS A 50 8.20 -3.21 2.86
CA LYS A 50 8.93 -4.22 3.59
C LYS A 50 8.86 -3.94 5.09
N PHE A 51 8.55 -4.96 5.87
CA PHE A 51 8.43 -4.88 7.32
C PHE A 51 9.22 -5.98 8.00
N LYS A 52 9.50 -5.79 9.29
CA LYS A 52 10.10 -6.80 10.15
C LYS A 52 9.14 -7.18 11.26
N ALA A 53 8.91 -8.47 11.43
CA ALA A 53 8.12 -9.00 12.53
C ALA A 53 8.77 -8.67 13.88
N ASN A 54 7.95 -8.48 14.90
CA ASN A 54 8.41 -8.34 16.27
C ASN A 54 8.90 -9.69 16.84
N SER A 55 9.29 -9.70 18.12
CA SER A 55 9.77 -10.91 18.79
C SER A 55 8.73 -12.04 18.86
N LYS A 56 7.43 -11.70 18.77
CA LYS A 56 6.31 -12.65 18.75
C LYS A 56 5.93 -13.14 17.35
N GLY A 57 6.62 -12.68 16.30
CA GLY A 57 6.27 -13.06 14.94
C GLY A 57 5.04 -12.33 14.40
N GLU A 58 4.82 -11.08 14.86
CA GLU A 58 3.69 -10.26 14.44
C GLU A 58 4.14 -8.93 13.80
N ILE A 59 3.31 -8.40 12.91
CA ILE A 59 3.44 -7.05 12.32
C ILE A 59 2.08 -6.37 12.44
N ASP A 60 2.06 -5.16 13.01
CA ASP A 60 0.90 -4.27 13.09
C ASP A 60 1.23 -3.01 12.30
N LEU A 61 0.57 -2.79 11.15
CA LEU A 61 0.90 -1.70 10.24
C LEU A 61 0.57 -0.32 10.83
N ALA A 62 -0.27 -0.23 11.87
CA ALA A 62 -0.56 1.05 12.52
C ALA A 62 0.66 1.61 13.28
N ILE A 63 1.62 0.76 13.64
CA ILE A 63 2.79 1.15 14.44
C ILE A 63 4.13 0.71 13.83
N ALA A 64 4.13 -0.24 12.89
CA ALA A 64 5.33 -0.71 12.23
C ALA A 64 5.84 0.33 11.23
N MET A 65 7.14 0.62 11.28
CA MET A 65 7.79 1.46 10.28
C MET A 65 8.24 0.60 9.10
N PRO A 66 7.90 0.96 7.85
CA PRO A 66 8.47 0.30 6.68
C PRO A 66 10.01 0.39 6.69
N LEU A 67 10.67 -0.72 6.37
CA LEU A 67 12.11 -0.78 6.14
C LEU A 67 12.49 -0.28 4.73
N ALA A 68 11.58 -0.46 3.78
CA ALA A 68 11.70 -0.06 2.38
C ALA A 68 10.32 -0.10 1.71
N GLY A 69 10.17 0.54 0.55
CA GLY A 69 8.98 0.43 -0.27
C GLY A 69 8.54 1.76 -0.86
N THR A 70 7.25 1.84 -1.19
CA THR A 70 6.61 3.02 -1.78
C THR A 70 6.20 4.07 -0.74
N TYR A 71 6.31 3.77 0.56
CA TYR A 71 6.18 4.72 1.67
C TYR A 71 7.13 4.38 2.82
N SER A 72 7.41 5.36 3.67
CA SER A 72 8.37 5.26 4.78
C SER A 72 7.78 5.57 6.16
N ASP A 73 6.57 6.14 6.22
CA ASP A 73 5.93 6.53 7.47
C ASP A 73 5.11 5.39 8.08
N ARG A 74 4.88 5.47 9.40
CA ARG A 74 4.02 4.53 10.12
C ARG A 74 2.56 4.87 9.82
N ASP A 75 1.91 4.05 9.00
CA ASP A 75 0.54 4.27 8.58
C ASP A 75 -0.10 2.95 8.15
N SER A 76 -1.25 2.59 8.76
CA SER A 76 -1.97 1.37 8.41
C SER A 76 -2.58 1.41 7.00
N THR A 77 -2.74 2.61 6.45
CA THR A 77 -3.26 2.88 5.12
C THR A 77 -2.17 3.17 4.09
N GLY A 78 -0.90 3.13 4.48
CA GLY A 78 0.28 3.43 3.65
C GLY A 78 0.28 2.71 2.30
N LEU A 79 -0.05 1.41 2.31
CA LEU A 79 -0.13 0.60 1.09
C LEU A 79 -1.20 1.10 0.09
N PHE A 80 -2.22 1.85 0.51
CA PHE A 80 -3.27 2.34 -0.38
C PHE A 80 -2.93 3.71 -0.96
N TRP A 81 -2.55 4.69 -0.13
CA TRP A 81 -2.25 6.04 -0.64
C TRP A 81 -0.93 6.11 -1.40
N SER A 82 0.02 5.20 -1.12
CA SER A 82 1.32 5.16 -1.79
C SER A 82 1.32 4.36 -3.09
N MET A 83 0.15 3.99 -3.63
CA MET A 83 0.08 3.27 -4.89
C MET A 83 0.56 4.15 -6.05
N LEU A 84 1.33 3.55 -6.95
CA LEU A 84 1.79 4.18 -8.19
C LEU A 84 1.19 3.45 -9.39
N PRO A 85 0.84 4.16 -10.48
CA PRO A 85 0.36 3.52 -11.70
C PRO A 85 1.51 2.75 -12.36
N VAL A 86 1.21 1.55 -12.85
CA VAL A 86 2.15 0.77 -13.65
C VAL A 86 2.23 1.40 -15.04
N LEU A 87 3.38 2.00 -15.38
CA LEU A 87 3.56 2.83 -16.58
C LEU A 87 3.16 2.11 -17.88
N ASP A 88 3.43 0.80 -17.97
CA ASP A 88 3.13 -0.02 -19.16
C ASP A 88 1.74 -0.68 -19.14
N ASP A 89 0.94 -0.47 -18.09
CA ASP A 89 -0.45 -0.98 -17.98
C ASP A 89 -1.49 0.16 -18.11
N ALA A 90 -1.07 1.32 -18.62
CA ALA A 90 -1.96 2.45 -18.82
C ALA A 90 -3.00 2.16 -19.93
N PRO A 91 -4.27 2.55 -19.76
CA PRO A 91 -5.29 2.43 -20.79
C PRO A 91 -4.86 3.19 -22.05
N LYS A 92 -5.05 2.55 -23.21
CA LYS A 92 -4.55 3.01 -24.52
C LYS A 92 -5.19 4.30 -25.05
N ILE A 93 -6.11 4.94 -24.32
CA ILE A 93 -6.70 6.22 -24.70
C ILE A 93 -6.18 7.30 -23.74
N ARG A 94 -5.02 7.88 -24.09
CA ARG A 94 -4.54 9.13 -23.51
C ARG A 94 -4.65 10.23 -24.55
N THR A 95 -5.60 11.14 -24.37
CA THR A 95 -5.65 12.39 -25.15
C THR A 95 -4.39 13.22 -24.82
N PRO A 96 -3.69 13.81 -25.79
CA PRO A 96 -2.44 14.52 -25.52
C PRO A 96 -2.68 15.70 -24.56
N LEU A 97 -1.92 15.73 -23.46
CA LEU A 97 -1.88 16.88 -22.55
C LEU A 97 -1.24 18.05 -23.30
N GLN A 98 -2.01 19.11 -23.51
CA GLN A 98 -1.43 20.39 -23.88
C GLN A 98 -0.64 20.91 -22.67
N PRO A 99 0.59 21.41 -22.86
CA PRO A 99 1.40 21.90 -21.75
C PRO A 99 0.69 23.07 -21.05
N LEU A 100 0.67 23.04 -19.71
CA LEU A 100 0.23 24.16 -18.90
C LEU A 100 1.25 25.30 -19.05
N ILE A 101 0.90 26.33 -19.82
CA ILE A 101 1.68 27.57 -19.91
C ILE A 101 1.22 28.49 -18.78
N THR A 102 2.00 28.59 -17.70
CA THR A 102 1.77 29.59 -16.65
C THR A 102 2.75 30.74 -16.84
N LYS A 103 2.23 31.96 -17.07
CA LYS A 103 3.04 33.19 -17.01
C LYS A 103 3.05 33.69 -15.56
N LEU A 104 4.24 33.95 -15.02
CA LEU A 104 4.40 34.70 -13.78
C LEU A 104 4.23 36.21 -14.09
N HIS A 105 3.44 36.90 -13.28
CA HIS A 105 3.41 38.37 -13.20
C HIS A 105 4.06 38.81 -11.89
#